data_AF-A0A933W6V7-F1
#
_entry.id   AF-A0A933W6V7-F1
#
_cell.length_a   1.000
_cell.length_b   1.000
_cell.length_c   1.000
_cell.angle_alpha   90.00
_cell.angle_beta   90.00
_cell.angle_gamma   90.00
#
_symmetry.space_group_name_H-M   'P 1'
#
loop_
_entity.id
_entity.type
_entity.pdbx_description
1 polymer ?
#
loop_
_entity_poly.entity_id
_entity_poly.type
_entity_poly.pdbx_seq_one_letter_code
_entity_poly.pdbx_strand_id
1 'polypeptide(L)'
;MVGLSGKNGSGEKYFYYAHKKKSFVCHITRVKADDLHTLILKSFRNLVTNPNWFESLVNKAIQSGALQKPEKEVLLGELKSQIRDLSQQAENLLNILQNSPTDQKSKLMQERLSVLETHILRLEEQKRQLVEQIELVGSFSRSDFEDFHGF
;
A
#
# COMPACT_ATOMS: atom_id res chain seq x y z
N MET A 1 -9.15 18.67 13.48
CA MET A 1 -10.19 18.91 14.50
C MET A 1 -10.35 17.66 15.35
N VAL A 2 -10.96 17.74 16.52
CA VAL A 2 -11.31 16.59 17.37
C VAL A 2 -12.81 16.59 17.63
N GLY A 3 -13.41 15.40 17.66
CA GLY A 3 -14.82 15.22 17.99
C GLY A 3 -15.02 15.31 19.49
N LEU A 4 -16.06 16.04 19.91
CA LEU A 4 -16.44 16.27 21.29
C LEU A 4 -17.96 16.10 21.43
N SER A 5 -18.39 15.65 22.61
CA SER A 5 -19.81 15.47 22.94
C SER A 5 -20.16 16.24 24.22
N GLY A 6 -21.37 16.79 24.28
CA GLY A 6 -21.94 17.40 25.48
C GLY A 6 -23.40 16.96 25.69
N LYS A 7 -24.00 17.39 26.81
CA LYS A 7 -25.44 17.25 27.07
C LYS A 7 -26.05 18.63 27.26
N ASN A 8 -27.23 18.88 26.69
CA ASN A 8 -27.96 20.12 26.88
C ASN A 8 -28.75 20.08 28.21
N GLY A 9 -29.45 21.17 28.54
CA GLY A 9 -30.27 21.27 29.77
C GLY A 9 -31.41 20.26 29.86
N SER A 10 -31.87 19.71 28.72
CA SER A 10 -32.86 18.63 28.64
C SER A 10 -32.25 17.22 28.69
N GLY A 11 -30.92 17.10 28.81
CA GLY A 11 -30.20 15.82 28.92
C GLY A 11 -29.87 15.15 27.58
N GLU A 12 -30.26 15.74 26.45
CA GLU A 12 -29.96 15.25 25.11
C GLU A 12 -28.49 15.47 24.75
N LYS A 13 -27.90 14.48 24.08
CA LYS A 13 -26.50 14.55 23.64
C LYS A 13 -26.39 15.39 22.37
N TYR A 14 -25.40 16.27 22.33
CA TYR A 14 -25.01 17.00 21.13
C TYR A 14 -23.53 16.78 20.81
N PHE A 15 -23.19 16.84 19.52
CA PHE A 15 -21.85 16.57 19.02
C PHE A 15 -21.28 17.78 18.27
N TYR A 16 -20.00 18.04 18.45
CA TYR A 16 -19.31 19.14 17.79
C TYR A 16 -17.84 18.80 17.52
N TYR A 17 -17.24 19.50 16.58
CA TYR A 17 -15.81 19.46 16.28
C TYR A 17 -15.14 20.73 16.78
N ALA A 18 -13.95 20.59 17.35
CA ALA A 18 -13.14 21.72 17.81
C ALA A 18 -11.66 21.55 17.43
N HIS A 19 -10.86 22.59 17.65
CA HIS A 19 -9.42 22.50 17.46
C HIS A 19 -8.78 21.50 18.43
N LYS A 20 -7.79 20.76 17.95
CA LYS A 20 -7.03 19.78 18.77
C LYS A 20 -6.17 20.49 19.83
N LYS A 21 -5.59 21.63 19.49
CA LYS A 21 -4.77 22.46 20.38
C LYS A 21 -5.55 23.70 20.78
N LYS A 22 -5.65 23.98 22.09
CA LYS A 22 -6.29 25.19 22.64
C LYS A 22 -5.49 26.48 22.38
N SER A 23 -4.25 26.36 21.91
CA SER A 23 -3.32 27.48 21.71
C SER A 23 -3.51 28.22 20.39
N PHE A 24 -4.40 27.76 19.51
CA PHE A 24 -4.69 28.45 18.25
C PHE A 24 -5.77 29.51 18.48
N VAL A 25 -5.44 30.77 18.21
CA VAL A 25 -6.43 31.86 18.13
C VAL A 25 -7.21 31.66 16.84
N CYS A 26 -8.35 30.98 16.93
CA CYS A 26 -9.28 30.81 15.84
C CYS A 26 -10.60 31.48 16.20
N HIS A 27 -11.17 32.27 15.27
CA HIS A 27 -12.48 32.89 15.46
C HIS A 27 -13.61 31.86 15.57
N ILE A 28 -13.41 30.65 15.02
CA ILE A 28 -14.36 29.54 15.07
C ILE A 28 -13.85 28.52 16.08
N THR A 29 -14.42 28.54 17.28
CA THR A 29 -13.97 27.67 18.38
C THR A 29 -14.59 26.27 18.31
N ARG A 30 -15.83 26.17 17.83
CA ARG A 30 -16.60 24.92 17.73
C ARG A 30 -17.50 24.95 16.49
N VAL A 31 -17.62 23.82 15.82
CA VAL A 31 -18.54 23.61 14.69
C VAL A 31 -19.46 22.44 15.03
N LYS A 32 -20.78 22.60 14.86
CA LYS A 32 -21.72 21.49 15.06
C LYS A 32 -21.40 20.34 14.11
N ALA A 33 -21.47 19.11 14.61
CA ALA A 33 -21.13 17.94 13.81
C ALA A 33 -22.01 17.83 12.57
N ASP A 34 -23.32 18.00 12.74
CA ASP A 34 -24.31 17.86 11.67
C ASP A 34 -24.10 18.87 10.53
N ASP A 35 -23.80 20.12 10.88
CA ASP A 35 -23.53 21.19 9.91
C ASP A 35 -22.27 20.89 9.10
N LEU A 36 -21.21 20.42 9.78
CA LEU A 36 -19.96 20.05 9.12
C LEU A 36 -20.14 18.82 8.21
N HIS A 37 -20.85 17.78 8.69
CA HIS A 37 -21.12 16.59 7.90
C HIS A 37 -21.94 16.93 6.66
N THR A 38 -22.97 17.77 6.82
CA THR A 38 -23.80 18.25 5.70
C THR A 38 -22.96 19.02 4.69
N LEU A 39 -22.06 19.90 5.15
CA LEU A 39 -21.17 20.66 4.28
C LEU A 39 -20.19 19.75 3.52
N ILE A 40 -19.59 18.77 4.20
CA ILE A 40 -18.69 17.79 3.58
C ILE A 40 -19.45 16.99 2.53
N LEU A 41 -20.64 16.47 2.85
CA LEU A 41 -21.46 15.69 1.93
C LEU A 41 -21.87 16.50 0.70
N LYS A 42 -22.28 17.77 0.88
CA LYS A 42 -22.59 18.67 -0.24
C LYS A 42 -21.35 18.95 -1.10
N SER A 43 -20.20 19.21 -0.47
CA SER A 43 -18.96 19.48 -1.19
C SER A 43 -18.50 18.24 -1.97
N PHE A 44 -18.58 17.06 -1.35
CA PHE A 44 -18.27 15.79 -1.99
C PHE A 44 -19.20 15.50 -3.16
N ARG A 45 -20.52 15.69 -2.99
CA ARG A 45 -21.48 15.56 -4.09
C ARG A 45 -21.12 16.50 -5.25
N ASN A 46 -20.81 17.76 -4.98
CA ASN A 46 -20.41 18.73 -6.01
C ASN A 46 -19.08 18.36 -6.71
N LEU A 47 -18.16 17.70 -6.00
CA LEU A 47 -16.91 17.22 -6.58
C LEU A 47 -17.14 15.98 -7.46
N VAL A 48 -17.99 15.05 -7.01
CA VAL A 48 -18.32 13.83 -7.77
C VAL A 48 -19.20 14.15 -8.98
N THR A 49 -20.08 15.14 -8.89
CA THR A 49 -20.88 15.60 -10.04
C THR A 49 -20.09 16.48 -11.00
N ASN A 50 -18.84 16.84 -10.69
CA ASN A 50 -17.95 17.50 -11.63
C ASN A 50 -17.25 16.44 -12.50
N PRO A 51 -17.67 16.25 -13.76
CA PRO A 51 -17.15 15.18 -14.61
C PRO A 51 -15.63 15.27 -14.80
N ASN A 52 -15.08 16.49 -14.84
CA ASN A 52 -13.64 16.71 -14.99
C ASN A 52 -12.83 16.23 -13.77
N TRP A 53 -13.40 16.31 -12.56
CA TRP A 53 -12.72 15.86 -11.36
C TRP A 53 -12.69 14.33 -11.27
N PHE A 54 -13.82 13.70 -11.57
CA PHE A 54 -13.93 12.24 -11.62
C PHE A 54 -13.01 11.65 -12.70
N GLU A 55 -13.03 12.19 -13.93
CA GLU A 55 -12.10 11.81 -14.99
C GLU A 55 -10.65 12.03 -14.60
N SER A 56 -10.32 13.13 -13.91
CA SER A 56 -8.95 13.37 -13.42
C SER A 56 -8.52 12.32 -12.39
N LEU A 57 -9.43 11.87 -11.53
CA LEU A 57 -9.17 10.84 -10.52
C LEU A 57 -8.98 9.47 -11.15
N VAL A 58 -9.85 9.11 -12.10
CA VAL A 58 -9.76 7.88 -12.89
C VAL A 58 -8.49 7.88 -13.72
N ASN A 59 -8.17 8.97 -14.41
CA ASN A 59 -6.94 9.10 -15.19
C ASN A 59 -5.69 9.05 -14.31
N LYS A 60 -5.72 9.58 -13.08
CA LYS A 60 -4.62 9.43 -12.12
C LYS A 60 -4.49 8.00 -11.60
N ALA A 61 -5.60 7.32 -11.32
CA ALA A 61 -5.61 5.91 -10.94
C ALA A 61 -5.05 5.04 -12.07
N ILE A 62 -5.52 5.26 -13.30
CA ILE A 62 -5.02 4.59 -14.51
C ILE A 62 -3.56 4.93 -14.74
N GLN A 63 -3.11 6.19 -14.66
CA GLN A 63 -1.70 6.54 -14.83
C GLN A 63 -0.83 5.92 -13.74
N SER A 64 -1.31 5.85 -12.49
CA SER A 64 -0.59 5.19 -11.40
C SER A 64 -0.48 3.68 -11.59
N GLY A 65 -1.45 3.04 -12.25
CA GLY A 65 -1.44 1.60 -12.53
C GLY A 65 -0.77 1.23 -13.87
N ALA A 66 -1.15 1.88 -14.95
CA ALA A 66 -0.78 1.53 -16.32
C ALA A 66 0.67 1.87 -16.69
N LEU A 67 1.29 2.87 -16.06
CA LEU A 67 2.70 3.18 -16.30
C LEU A 67 3.67 2.20 -15.63
N GLN A 68 3.20 1.31 -14.75
CA GLN A 68 4.10 0.43 -13.97
C GLN A 68 4.12 -1.03 -14.42
N LYS A 69 3.16 -1.51 -15.21
CA LYS A 69 3.08 -2.95 -15.54
C LYS A 69 4.31 -3.49 -16.29
N PRO A 70 4.79 -2.89 -17.40
CA PRO A 70 5.96 -3.42 -18.11
C PRO A 70 7.26 -3.29 -17.30
N GLU A 71 7.46 -2.19 -16.56
CA GLU A 71 8.63 -2.02 -15.69
C GLU A 71 8.64 -3.01 -14.51
N LYS A 72 7.46 -3.26 -13.91
CA LYS A 72 7.32 -4.25 -12.83
C LYS A 72 7.48 -5.67 -13.34
N GLU A 73 7.05 -5.98 -14.56
CA GLU A 73 7.28 -7.29 -15.19
C GLU A 73 8.77 -7.53 -15.47
N VAL A 74 9.51 -6.51 -15.91
CA VAL A 74 10.99 -6.56 -16.05
C VAL A 74 11.65 -6.79 -14.68
N LEU A 75 11.29 -6.00 -13.67
CA LEU A 75 11.82 -6.13 -12.30
C LEU A 75 11.50 -7.53 -11.71
N LEU A 76 10.31 -8.07 -12.00
CA LEU A 76 9.94 -9.43 -11.61
C LEU A 76 10.82 -10.49 -12.28
N GLY A 77 11.18 -10.28 -13.54
CA GLY A 77 12.13 -11.12 -14.27
C GLY A 77 13.52 -11.10 -13.62
N GLU A 78 14.02 -9.91 -13.28
CA GLU A 78 15.31 -9.73 -12.61
C GLU A 78 15.34 -10.41 -11.23
N LEU A 79 14.31 -10.21 -10.40
CA LEU A 79 14.19 -10.87 -9.10
C LEU A 79 14.17 -12.38 -9.22
N LYS A 80 13.44 -12.94 -10.20
CA LYS A 80 13.43 -14.38 -10.47
C LYS A 80 14.80 -14.91 -10.88
N SER A 81 15.58 -14.13 -11.65
CA SER A 81 16.95 -14.49 -12.02
C SER A 81 17.86 -14.50 -10.80
N GLN A 82 17.83 -13.44 -9.98
CA GLN A 82 18.67 -13.32 -8.79
C GLN A 82 18.41 -14.45 -7.77
N ILE A 83 17.14 -14.78 -7.54
CA ILE A 83 16.77 -15.92 -6.67
C ILE A 83 17.37 -17.22 -7.22
N ARG A 84 17.24 -17.47 -8.54
CA ARG A 84 17.79 -18.68 -9.17
C ARG A 84 19.31 -18.78 -8.99
N ASP A 85 20.02 -17.69 -9.23
CA ASP A 85 21.48 -17.66 -9.13
C ASP A 85 21.95 -17.90 -7.69
N LEU A 86 21.27 -17.29 -6.70
CA LEU A 86 21.57 -17.49 -5.29
C LEU A 86 21.20 -18.90 -4.79
N SER A 87 20.08 -19.45 -5.26
CA SER A 87 19.69 -20.84 -4.97
C SER A 87 20.71 -21.82 -5.53
N GLN A 88 21.23 -21.59 -6.74
CA GLN A 88 22.29 -22.42 -7.32
C GLN A 88 23.58 -22.33 -6.50
N GLN A 89 23.94 -21.13 -6.01
CA GLN A 89 25.10 -20.96 -5.12
C GLN A 89 24.92 -21.71 -3.80
N ALA A 90 23.73 -21.67 -3.20
CA ALA A 90 23.41 -22.40 -1.98
C ALA A 90 23.47 -23.92 -2.20
N GLU A 91 22.92 -24.42 -3.30
CA GLU A 91 22.97 -25.84 -3.68
C GLU A 91 24.41 -26.32 -3.91
N ASN A 92 25.24 -25.52 -4.60
CA ASN A 92 26.65 -25.83 -4.79
C ASN A 92 27.41 -25.91 -3.45
N LEU A 93 27.12 -25.00 -2.52
CA LEU A 93 27.72 -25.02 -1.18
C LEU A 93 27.24 -26.22 -0.35
N LEU A 94 25.96 -26.58 -0.43
CA LEU A 94 25.42 -27.81 0.18
C LEU A 94 26.12 -29.05 -0.36
N ASN A 95 26.29 -29.16 -1.68
CA ASN A 95 26.99 -30.27 -2.31
C ASN A 95 28.46 -30.36 -1.86
N ILE A 96 29.14 -29.23 -1.70
CA ILE A 96 30.53 -29.21 -1.18
C ILE A 96 30.57 -29.66 0.28
N LEU A 97 29.62 -29.19 1.10
CA LEU A 97 29.50 -29.58 2.51
C LEU A 97 29.24 -31.08 2.68
N GLN A 98 28.38 -31.66 1.85
CA GLN A 98 28.06 -33.09 1.87
C GLN A 98 29.24 -33.97 1.46
N ASN A 99 30.08 -33.49 0.54
CA ASN A 99 31.18 -34.28 -0.03
C ASN A 99 32.54 -34.07 0.66
N SER A 100 32.68 -33.10 1.59
CA SER A 100 33.97 -32.81 2.24
C SER A 100 33.81 -32.29 3.67
N PRO A 101 33.59 -33.17 4.67
CA PRO A 101 33.43 -32.79 6.08
C PRO A 101 34.80 -32.46 6.69
N THR A 102 35.27 -31.23 6.53
CA THR A 102 36.43 -30.70 7.27
C THR A 102 35.93 -29.63 8.25
N ASP A 103 36.00 -29.90 9.56
CA ASP A 103 35.27 -29.19 10.63
C ASP A 103 35.43 -27.66 10.67
N GLN A 104 36.56 -27.09 10.25
CA GLN A 104 36.73 -25.64 10.20
C GLN A 104 36.15 -24.99 8.93
N LYS A 105 36.20 -25.69 7.79
CA LYS A 105 35.62 -25.20 6.53
C LYS A 105 34.10 -25.36 6.53
N SER A 106 33.58 -26.38 7.21
CA SER A 106 32.14 -26.62 7.32
C SER A 106 31.41 -25.48 8.04
N LYS A 107 31.98 -24.94 9.12
CA LYS A 107 31.36 -23.85 9.89
C LYS A 107 31.26 -22.54 9.09
N LEU A 108 32.33 -22.14 8.40
CA LEU A 108 32.33 -20.97 7.52
C LEU A 108 31.35 -21.12 6.34
N MET A 109 31.26 -22.33 5.78
CA MET A 109 30.33 -22.65 4.70
C MET A 109 28.87 -22.65 5.18
N GLN A 110 28.59 -23.13 6.40
CA GLN A 110 27.26 -23.06 7.02
C GLN A 110 26.83 -21.62 7.30
N GLU A 111 27.74 -20.77 7.79
CA GLU A 111 27.47 -19.33 7.96
C GLU A 111 27.14 -18.67 6.62
N ARG A 112 27.92 -18.98 5.57
CA ARG A 112 27.67 -18.48 4.22
C ARG A 112 26.34 -18.99 3.64
N LEU A 113 25.96 -20.23 3.95
CA LEU A 113 24.68 -20.80 3.56
C LEU A 113 23.52 -20.03 4.19
N SER A 114 23.59 -19.79 5.50
CA SER A 114 22.58 -19.04 6.25
C SER A 114 22.39 -17.61 5.71
N VAL A 115 23.49 -16.94 5.32
CA VAL A 115 23.42 -15.63 4.67
C VAL A 115 22.71 -15.70 3.31
N LEU A 116 23.03 -16.72 2.50
CA LEU A 116 22.37 -16.93 1.20
C LEU A 116 20.88 -17.24 1.36
N GLU A 117 20.50 -18.10 2.31
CA GLU A 117 19.11 -18.42 2.62
C GLU A 117 18.33 -17.17 3.06
N THR A 118 18.92 -16.37 3.95
CA THR A 118 18.32 -15.11 4.40
C THR A 118 18.12 -14.13 3.24
N HIS A 119 19.07 -14.08 2.32
CA HIS A 119 18.98 -13.23 1.13
C HIS A 119 17.90 -13.72 0.17
N ILE A 120 17.82 -15.04 -0.08
CA ILE A 120 16.77 -15.65 -0.90
C ILE A 120 15.39 -15.34 -0.31
N LEU A 121 15.19 -15.54 1.00
CA LEU A 121 13.92 -15.24 1.68
C LEU A 121 13.52 -13.77 1.51
N ARG A 122 14.48 -12.84 1.61
CA ARG A 122 14.23 -11.42 1.39
C ARG A 122 13.80 -11.12 -0.05
N LEU A 123 14.48 -11.70 -1.03
CA LEU A 123 14.12 -11.52 -2.44
C LEU A 123 12.77 -12.17 -2.77
N GLU A 124 12.44 -13.30 -2.16
CA GLU A 124 11.13 -13.95 -2.31
C GLU A 124 9.99 -13.10 -1.75
N GLU A 125 10.21 -12.44 -0.62
CA GLU A 125 9.25 -11.48 -0.06
C GLU A 125 9.06 -10.27 -0.98
N GLN A 126 10.15 -9.71 -1.52
CA GLN A 126 10.07 -8.62 -2.50
C GLN A 126 9.34 -9.05 -3.79
N LYS A 127 9.59 -10.27 -4.27
CA LYS A 127 8.87 -10.86 -5.41
C LYS A 127 7.38 -10.96 -5.13
N ARG A 128 6.98 -11.41 -3.94
CA ARG A 128 5.58 -11.56 -3.54
C ARG A 128 4.84 -10.22 -3.53
N GLN A 129 5.44 -9.20 -2.90
CA GLN A 129 4.88 -7.85 -2.86
C GLN A 129 4.73 -7.26 -4.26
N LEU A 130 5.69 -7.51 -5.16
CA LEU A 130 5.63 -7.03 -6.53
C LEU A 130 4.51 -7.71 -7.33
N VAL A 131 4.30 -9.02 -7.16
CA VAL A 131 3.20 -9.76 -7.79
C VAL A 131 1.85 -9.22 -7.32
N GLU A 132 1.67 -9.02 -6.02
CA GLU A 132 0.44 -8.45 -5.45
C GLU A 132 0.14 -7.06 -6.04
N GLN A 133 1.17 -6.22 -6.20
CA GLN A 133 1.02 -4.92 -6.84
C GLN A 133 0.67 -5.00 -8.33
N ILE A 134 1.14 -6.02 -9.06
CA ILE A 134 0.77 -6.22 -10.47
C ILE A 134 -0.68 -6.70 -10.58
N GLU A 135 -1.10 -7.63 -9.72
CA GLU A 135 -2.46 -8.18 -9.68
C GLU A 135 -3.50 -7.11 -9.30
N LEU A 136 -3.20 -6.27 -8.30
CA LEU A 136 -4.04 -5.13 -7.91
C LEU A 136 -4.19 -4.08 -9.02
N VAL A 137 -3.22 -3.97 -9.91
CA VAL A 137 -3.30 -3.07 -11.07
C VAL A 137 -4.08 -3.70 -12.22
N GLY A 138 -4.00 -5.03 -12.37
CA GLY A 138 -4.73 -5.78 -13.40
C GLY A 138 -6.24 -5.85 -13.19
N SER A 139 -6.73 -5.62 -11.97
CA SER A 139 -8.16 -5.63 -11.61
C SER A 139 -8.88 -4.29 -11.79
N PHE A 140 -8.18 -3.22 -12.15
CA PHE A 140 -8.77 -1.94 -12.54
C PHE A 140 -8.74 -1.82 -14.08
N SER A 141 -9.61 -2.56 -14.77
CA SER A 141 -9.77 -2.38 -16.21
C SER A 141 -10.72 -1.20 -16.49
N ARG A 142 -10.47 -0.45 -17.57
CA ARG A 142 -11.32 0.70 -17.97
C ARG A 142 -12.77 0.26 -18.24
N SER A 143 -12.97 -0.99 -18.66
CA SER A 143 -14.28 -1.62 -18.84
C SER A 143 -15.09 -1.76 -17.55
N ASP A 144 -14.45 -1.98 -16.39
CA ASP A 144 -15.17 -2.09 -15.11
C ASP A 144 -15.72 -0.75 -14.61
N PHE A 145 -15.21 0.37 -15.14
CA PHE A 145 -15.66 1.72 -14.79
C PHE A 145 -16.75 2.26 -15.74
N GLU A 146 -16.76 1.84 -17.00
CA GLU A 146 -17.76 2.27 -17.97
C GLU A 146 -19.15 1.67 -17.66
N ASP A 147 -19.20 0.48 -17.07
CA ASP A 147 -20.46 -0.16 -16.64
C ASP A 147 -21.13 0.55 -15.44
N PHE A 148 -20.39 1.37 -14.68
CA PHE A 148 -20.95 2.10 -13.53
C PHE A 148 -21.76 3.33 -13.93
N HIS A 149 -21.62 3.81 -15.18
CA HIS A 149 -22.31 4.99 -15.71
C HIS A 149 -23.52 4.65 -16.61
N GLY A 150 -23.88 3.37 -16.72
CA GLY A 150 -25.10 2.93 -17.39
C GLY A 150 -26.35 3.01 -16.53
N PHE A 151 -26.63 4.16 -15.87
CA PHE A 151 -27.92 4.47 -15.22
C PHE A 151 -28.23 5.97 -15.22
#